data_AF-A0A136KK80-F1
#
_entry.id   AF-A0A136KK80-F1
#
_cell.length_a   1.000
_cell.length_b   1.000
_cell.length_c   1.000
_cell.angle_alpha   90.00
_cell.angle_beta   90.00
_cell.angle_gamma   90.00
#
_symmetry.space_group_name_H-M   'P 1'
#
loop_
_entity.id
_entity.type
_entity.pdbx_description
1 polymer ?
#
loop_
_entity_poly.entity_id
_entity_poly.type
_entity_poly.pdbx_seq_one_letter_code
_entity_poly.pdbx_strand_id
1 'polypeptide(L)'
;MAGPEPQSIREILPKPRKSLLGTLDVYPKGVEFATQDRGESVYILVRRHVITNLGWMLRVLAFLITPIIVIAAIEWAIASFPEFLPRGFNLWDFVSVGSWVLLALIYYSTVISYAFAKLLDWYFDIYLITSQRFIHIEFRILTGKFVSEASLKNIEDIRQKCCRNPSCFI
;
A
#
# COMPACT_ATOMS: atom_id res chain seq x y z
N MET A 1 25.58 -5.50 -28.04
CA MET A 1 24.93 -6.11 -29.21
C MET A 1 23.67 -6.78 -28.70
N ALA A 2 22.49 -6.20 -28.97
CA ALA A 2 21.23 -6.81 -28.57
C ALA A 2 21.02 -8.08 -29.41
N GLY A 3 20.98 -9.25 -28.77
CA GLY A 3 20.59 -10.49 -29.44
C GLY A 3 19.18 -10.36 -30.02
N PRO A 4 18.84 -11.11 -31.08
CA PRO A 4 17.50 -11.10 -31.65
C PRO A 4 16.46 -11.38 -30.55
N GLU A 5 15.38 -10.57 -30.50
CA GLU A 5 14.25 -10.85 -29.60
C GLU A 5 13.80 -12.30 -29.85
N PRO A 6 13.78 -13.18 -28.84
CA PRO A 6 13.33 -14.54 -29.05
C PRO A 6 11.82 -14.48 -29.34
N GLN A 7 11.44 -14.85 -30.57
CA GLN A 7 10.04 -14.87 -31.05
C GLN A 7 9.09 -15.58 -30.07
N SER A 8 9.63 -16.49 -29.25
CA SER A 8 8.94 -17.18 -28.15
C SER A 8 8.30 -16.25 -27.11
N ILE A 9 8.90 -15.11 -26.75
CA ILE A 9 8.35 -14.27 -25.67
C ILE A 9 7.03 -13.62 -26.10
N ARG A 10 6.93 -13.23 -27.37
CA ARG A 10 5.69 -12.65 -27.93
C ARG A 10 4.58 -13.68 -28.09
N GLU A 11 4.92 -14.96 -28.15
CA GLU A 11 3.97 -16.08 -28.18
C GLU A 11 3.50 -16.47 -26.77
N ILE A 12 4.40 -16.39 -25.77
CA ILE A 12 4.09 -16.70 -24.37
C ILE A 12 3.31 -15.57 -23.68
N LEU A 13 3.66 -14.30 -23.95
CA LEU A 13 3.02 -13.16 -23.30
C LEU A 13 1.70 -12.80 -23.99
N PRO A 14 0.62 -12.58 -23.22
CA PRO A 14 -0.65 -12.17 -23.78
C PRO A 14 -0.54 -10.80 -24.46
N LYS A 15 -1.47 -10.53 -25.38
CA LYS A 15 -1.59 -9.21 -26.03
C LYS A 15 -1.58 -8.08 -24.98
N PRO A 16 -1.06 -6.89 -25.32
CA PRO A 16 -0.99 -5.76 -24.41
C PRO A 16 -2.33 -5.55 -23.70
N ARG A 17 -2.30 -5.71 -22.39
CA ARG A 17 -3.49 -5.63 -21.55
C ARG A 17 -3.20 -4.69 -20.41
N LYS A 18 -4.02 -3.65 -20.29
CA LYS A 18 -4.07 -2.81 -19.11
C LYS A 18 -5.17 -3.34 -18.20
N SER A 19 -4.82 -3.76 -17.00
CA SER A 19 -5.80 -4.05 -15.96
C SER A 19 -6.58 -2.78 -15.61
N LEU A 20 -7.88 -2.91 -15.31
CA LEU A 20 -8.75 -1.80 -14.89
C LEU A 20 -8.21 -0.98 -13.71
N LEU A 21 -7.33 -1.59 -12.90
CA LEU A 21 -6.72 -0.97 -11.73
C LEU A 21 -5.20 -0.79 -11.87
N GLY A 22 -4.66 -0.93 -13.09
CA GLY A 22 -3.22 -0.80 -13.36
C GLY A 22 -2.34 -1.82 -12.63
N THR A 23 -2.95 -2.89 -12.09
CA THR A 23 -2.26 -3.97 -11.35
C THR A 23 -1.30 -4.74 -12.25
N LEU A 24 -1.63 -4.86 -13.54
CA LEU A 24 -0.81 -5.52 -14.54
C LEU A 24 -0.84 -4.66 -15.79
N ASP A 25 0.35 -4.24 -16.24
CA ASP A 25 0.59 -3.61 -17.52
C ASP A 25 1.61 -4.44 -18.29
N VAL A 26 1.18 -4.96 -19.42
CA VAL A 26 1.99 -5.82 -20.30
C VAL A 26 2.49 -4.97 -21.46
N TYR A 27 3.81 -4.88 -21.62
CA TYR A 27 4.54 -3.95 -22.49
C TYR A 27 4.26 -2.47 -22.18
N PRO A 28 4.67 -1.99 -20.98
CA PRO A 28 4.51 -0.58 -20.63
C PRO A 28 5.33 0.30 -21.59
N LYS A 29 4.69 1.29 -22.20
CA LYS A 29 5.38 2.28 -23.06
C LYS A 29 5.91 3.43 -22.20
N GLY A 30 7.19 3.75 -22.34
CA GLY A 30 7.81 4.92 -21.71
C GLY A 30 8.22 4.72 -20.25
N VAL A 31 8.53 3.49 -19.84
CA VAL A 31 9.12 3.20 -18.52
C VAL A 31 10.59 2.90 -18.72
N GLU A 32 11.45 3.77 -18.20
CA GLU A 32 12.91 3.61 -18.18
C GLU A 32 13.40 3.69 -16.73
N PHE A 33 14.44 2.92 -16.40
CA PHE A 33 15.05 2.92 -15.06
C PHE A 33 16.47 3.47 -15.08
N ALA A 34 16.88 4.10 -13.98
CA ALA A 34 18.22 4.70 -13.87
C ALA A 34 19.35 3.67 -13.99
N THR A 35 19.13 2.43 -13.54
CA THR A 35 20.10 1.31 -13.59
C THR A 35 19.86 0.36 -14.77
N GLN A 36 19.08 0.77 -15.77
CA GLN A 36 18.73 -0.08 -16.91
C GLN A 36 19.94 -0.32 -17.81
N ASP A 37 20.21 -1.58 -18.14
CA ASP A 37 21.32 -1.94 -19.02
C ASP A 37 21.02 -1.64 -20.50
N ARG A 38 22.07 -1.39 -21.29
CA ARG A 38 21.93 -1.07 -22.71
C ARG A 38 21.29 -2.24 -23.48
N GLY A 39 20.04 -2.07 -23.89
CA GLY A 39 19.24 -3.10 -24.59
C GLY A 39 18.36 -3.96 -23.67
N GLU A 40 18.31 -3.67 -22.36
CA GLU A 40 17.34 -4.26 -21.45
C GLU A 40 15.93 -3.73 -21.77
N SER A 41 14.97 -4.63 -21.97
CA SER A 41 13.58 -4.29 -22.29
C SER A 41 12.66 -4.72 -21.15
N VAL A 42 11.70 -3.86 -20.81
CA VAL A 42 10.72 -4.09 -19.74
C VAL A 42 9.48 -4.75 -20.35
N TYR A 43 9.18 -5.97 -19.93
CA TYR A 43 8.05 -6.72 -20.48
C TYR A 43 6.78 -6.54 -19.66
N ILE A 44 6.91 -6.56 -18.33
CA ILE A 44 5.76 -6.52 -17.44
C ILE A 44 6.04 -5.55 -16.31
N LEU A 45 5.06 -4.69 -16.06
CA LEU A 45 4.96 -3.88 -14.84
C LEU A 45 3.75 -4.36 -14.05
N VAL A 46 4.01 -4.81 -12.82
CA VAL A 46 2.96 -5.22 -11.88
C VAL A 46 2.95 -4.26 -10.71
N ARG A 47 1.75 -3.87 -10.30
CA ARG A 47 1.50 -3.12 -9.07
C ARG A 47 0.70 -3.95 -8.10
N ARG A 48 0.82 -3.63 -6.82
CA ARG A 48 0.04 -4.28 -5.77
C ARG A 48 -1.47 -4.04 -5.96
N HIS A 49 -2.29 -5.05 -5.66
CA HIS A 49 -3.74 -4.97 -5.86
C HIS A 49 -4.41 -3.96 -4.90
N VAL A 50 -5.50 -3.30 -5.32
CA VAL A 50 -6.20 -2.30 -4.48
C VAL A 50 -6.80 -2.91 -3.21
N ILE A 51 -7.17 -4.20 -3.23
CA ILE A 51 -7.70 -4.91 -2.03
C ILE A 51 -6.73 -4.88 -0.85
N THR A 52 -5.42 -4.79 -1.09
CA THR A 52 -4.46 -4.70 0.01
C THR A 52 -4.63 -3.42 0.83
N ASN A 53 -5.33 -2.41 0.28
CA ASN A 53 -5.61 -1.17 0.98
C ASN A 53 -6.71 -1.28 2.02
N LEU A 54 -7.58 -2.29 1.92
CA LEU A 54 -8.76 -2.41 2.78
C LEU A 54 -8.40 -2.44 4.26
N GLY A 55 -7.34 -3.16 4.63
CA GLY A 55 -6.92 -3.30 6.03
C GLY A 55 -6.46 -1.98 6.67
N TRP A 56 -5.69 -1.15 5.96
CA TRP A 56 -5.27 0.15 6.51
C TRP A 56 -6.35 1.22 6.38
N MET A 57 -7.20 1.15 5.34
CA MET A 57 -8.34 2.04 5.20
C MET A 57 -9.34 1.87 6.35
N LEU A 58 -9.62 0.64 6.77
CA LEU A 58 -10.47 0.37 7.93
C LEU A 58 -9.89 0.97 9.23
N ARG A 59 -8.57 0.92 9.41
CA ARG A 59 -7.90 1.57 10.55
C ARG A 59 -8.00 3.09 10.50
N VAL A 60 -7.83 3.69 9.33
CA VAL A 60 -8.02 5.15 9.15
C VAL A 60 -9.45 5.55 9.47
N LEU A 61 -10.43 4.79 8.98
CA LEU A 61 -11.85 5.03 9.27
C LEU A 61 -12.13 4.93 10.78
N ALA A 62 -11.57 3.92 11.46
CA ALA A 62 -11.68 3.80 12.91
C ALA A 62 -11.07 5.02 13.64
N PHE A 63 -9.90 5.50 13.22
CA PHE A 63 -9.29 6.69 13.80
C PHE A 63 -10.11 7.97 13.55
N LEU A 64 -10.73 8.12 12.38
CA LEU A 64 -11.60 9.28 12.13
C LEU A 64 -12.79 9.37 13.10
N ILE A 65 -13.34 8.23 13.52
CA ILE A 65 -14.51 8.16 14.40
C ILE A 65 -14.09 8.18 15.89
N THR A 66 -12.82 7.89 16.19
CA THR A 66 -12.31 7.77 17.56
C THR A 66 -12.60 9.00 18.44
N PRO A 67 -12.40 10.26 18.01
CA PRO A 67 -12.70 11.42 18.85
C PRO A 67 -14.17 11.48 19.29
N ILE A 68 -15.10 11.10 18.40
CA ILE A 68 -16.54 11.09 18.70
C ILE A 68 -16.84 10.05 19.78
N ILE A 69 -16.28 8.84 19.64
CA ILE A 69 -16.44 7.76 20.62
C ILE A 69 -15.85 8.17 21.97
N VAL A 70 -14.68 8.81 21.98
CA VAL A 70 -14.01 9.24 23.21
C VAL A 70 -14.83 10.32 23.93
N ILE A 71 -15.32 11.34 23.22
CA ILE A 71 -16.15 12.39 23.82
C ILE A 71 -17.43 11.78 24.40
N ALA A 72 -18.14 10.96 23.61
CA ALA A 72 -19.37 10.30 24.06
C ALA A 72 -19.13 9.37 25.27
N ALA A 73 -18.01 8.64 25.29
CA ALA A 73 -17.66 7.77 26.40
C ALA A 73 -17.35 8.56 27.69
N ILE A 74 -16.67 9.71 27.58
CA ILE A 74 -16.39 10.56 28.74
C ILE A 74 -17.69 11.19 29.26
N GLU A 75 -18.57 11.70 28.39
CA GLU A 75 -19.88 12.24 28.80
C GLU A 75 -20.74 11.16 29.49
N TRP A 76 -20.78 9.95 28.93
CA TRP A 76 -21.46 8.81 29.54
C TRP A 76 -20.88 8.45 30.92
N ALA A 77 -19.55 8.48 31.07
CA ALA A 77 -18.89 8.20 32.34
C ALA A 77 -19.17 9.27 33.40
N ILE A 78 -19.18 10.55 33.02
CA ILE A 78 -19.56 11.68 33.92
C ILE A 78 -21.00 11.47 34.44
N ALA A 79 -21.93 11.09 33.57
CA ALA A 79 -23.32 10.85 33.94
C ALA A 79 -23.51 9.61 34.83
N SER A 80 -22.74 8.55 34.60
CA SER A 80 -22.90 7.26 35.28
C SER A 80 -22.17 7.20 36.63
N PHE A 81 -21.10 7.98 36.84
CA PHE A 81 -20.25 7.93 38.03
C PHE A 81 -20.03 9.32 38.66
N PRO A 82 -21.07 9.95 39.23
CA PRO A 82 -21.01 11.30 39.78
C PRO A 82 -20.15 11.43 41.07
N GLU A 83 -19.68 10.33 41.65
CA GLU A 83 -18.81 10.33 42.85
C GLU A 83 -17.33 10.51 42.49
N PHE A 84 -16.92 10.14 41.27
CA PHE A 84 -15.53 10.21 40.81
C PHE A 84 -15.15 11.57 40.20
N LEU A 85 -16.13 12.38 39.81
CA LEU A 85 -15.94 13.67 39.15
C LEU A 85 -16.66 14.80 39.90
N PRO A 86 -16.07 16.01 40.02
CA PRO A 86 -16.72 17.12 40.69
C PRO A 86 -18.09 17.42 40.08
N ARG A 87 -19.12 17.58 40.93
CA ARG A 87 -20.46 17.98 40.49
C ARG A 87 -20.36 19.30 39.72
N GLY A 88 -20.74 19.28 38.44
CA GLY A 88 -20.69 20.45 37.55
C GLY A 88 -19.50 20.49 36.59
N PHE A 89 -18.69 19.42 36.50
CA PHE A 89 -17.64 19.33 35.47
C PHE A 89 -18.24 19.20 34.06
N ASN A 90 -18.02 20.20 33.22
CA ASN A 90 -18.28 20.13 31.78
C ASN A 90 -16.94 20.01 31.02
N LEU A 91 -16.85 19.03 30.13
CA LEU A 91 -15.73 18.85 29.20
C LEU A 91 -15.43 20.12 28.38
N TRP A 92 -16.48 20.83 27.97
CA TRP A 92 -16.38 22.03 27.16
C TRP A 92 -15.78 23.22 27.91
N ASP A 93 -15.90 23.24 29.23
CA ASP A 93 -15.34 24.29 30.09
C ASP A 93 -13.88 24.01 30.48
N PHE A 94 -13.39 22.78 30.24
CA PHE A 94 -12.04 22.36 30.63
C PHE A 94 -10.94 23.02 29.79
N VAL A 95 -11.21 23.31 28.52
CA VAL A 95 -10.23 23.93 27.62
C VAL A 95 -10.89 24.99 26.75
N SER A 96 -10.16 26.07 26.45
CA SER A 96 -10.64 27.11 25.53
C SER A 96 -11.03 26.53 24.17
N VAL A 97 -12.03 27.12 23.52
CA VAL A 97 -12.49 26.71 22.18
C VAL A 97 -11.32 26.69 21.18
N GLY A 98 -10.39 27.64 21.26
CA GLY A 98 -9.21 27.69 20.40
C GLY A 98 -8.31 26.46 20.58
N SER A 99 -8.11 26.00 21.82
CA SER A 99 -7.32 24.81 22.10
C SER A 99 -7.99 23.53 21.59
N TRP A 100 -9.31 23.40 21.68
CA TRP A 100 -10.06 22.28 21.10
C TRP A 100 -9.88 22.20 19.58
N VAL A 101 -9.95 23.34 18.90
CA VAL A 101 -9.70 23.41 17.44
C VAL A 101 -8.27 23.01 17.10
N LEU A 102 -7.27 23.48 17.85
CA LEU A 102 -5.88 23.09 17.64
C LEU A 102 -5.65 21.59 17.85
N LEU A 103 -6.24 21.00 18.90
CA LEU A 103 -6.16 19.56 19.14
C LEU A 103 -6.80 18.75 18.02
N ALA A 104 -7.99 19.17 17.55
CA ALA A 104 -8.65 18.54 16.42
C ALA A 104 -7.79 18.62 15.15
N LEU A 105 -7.22 19.79 14.85
CA LEU A 105 -6.34 19.98 13.70
C LEU A 105 -5.10 19.08 13.76
N ILE A 106 -4.43 19.02 14.90
CA ILE A 106 -3.25 18.16 15.09
C ILE A 106 -3.64 16.68 14.92
N TYR A 107 -4.76 16.27 15.51
CA TYR A 107 -5.26 14.91 15.42
C TYR A 107 -5.57 14.50 13.97
N TYR A 108 -6.43 15.26 13.29
CA TYR A 108 -6.82 14.95 11.91
C TYR A 108 -5.64 15.07 10.94
N SER A 109 -4.73 16.03 11.14
CA SER A 109 -3.49 16.12 10.37
C SER A 109 -2.64 14.85 10.51
N THR A 110 -2.55 14.30 11.73
CA THR A 110 -1.81 13.05 11.98
C THR A 110 -2.48 11.85 11.28
N VAL A 111 -3.81 11.75 11.35
CA VAL A 111 -4.58 10.67 10.68
C VAL A 111 -4.42 10.74 9.16
N ILE A 112 -4.52 11.94 8.58
CA ILE A 112 -4.34 12.17 7.14
C ILE A 112 -2.89 11.84 6.74
N SER A 113 -1.91 12.28 7.53
CA SER A 113 -0.49 12.00 7.27
C SER A 113 -0.21 10.49 7.27
N TYR A 114 -0.79 9.74 8.22
CA TYR A 114 -0.70 8.28 8.25
C TYR A 114 -1.36 7.63 7.03
N ALA A 115 -2.55 8.09 6.65
CA ALA A 115 -3.26 7.58 5.47
C ALA A 115 -2.47 7.83 4.19
N PHE A 116 -1.93 9.05 4.03
CA PHE A 116 -1.09 9.43 2.90
C PHE A 116 0.20 8.60 2.85
N ALA A 117 0.82 8.35 4.01
CA ALA A 117 1.98 7.48 4.08
C ALA A 117 1.68 6.06 3.57
N LYS A 118 0.56 5.47 4.00
CA LYS A 118 0.14 4.14 3.51
C LYS A 118 -0.27 4.14 2.04
N LEU A 119 -0.83 5.24 1.55
CA LEU A 119 -1.13 5.40 0.13
C LEU A 119 0.16 5.40 -0.71
N LEU A 120 1.20 6.14 -0.29
CA LEU A 120 2.48 6.18 -1.01
C LEU A 120 3.21 4.83 -0.97
N ASP A 121 3.24 4.18 0.19
CA ASP A 121 3.81 2.82 0.37
C ASP A 121 3.17 1.84 -0.62
N TRP A 122 1.85 1.87 -0.77
CA TRP A 122 1.15 1.04 -1.75
C TRP A 122 1.36 1.51 -3.21
N TYR A 123 1.36 2.82 -3.46
CA TYR A 123 1.44 3.37 -4.81
C TYR A 123 2.81 3.15 -5.47
N PHE A 124 3.88 3.22 -4.68
CA PHE A 124 5.26 3.07 -5.15
C PHE A 124 5.82 1.64 -5.03
N ASP A 125 5.02 0.68 -4.54
CA ASP A 125 5.35 -0.76 -4.58
C ASP A 125 5.11 -1.31 -5.99
N ILE A 126 6.21 -1.46 -6.74
CA ILE A 126 6.19 -1.84 -8.15
C ILE A 126 7.13 -3.03 -8.38
N TYR A 127 6.63 -4.01 -9.12
CA TYR A 127 7.36 -5.18 -9.58
C TYR A 127 7.58 -5.06 -11.09
N LEU A 128 8.80 -5.33 -11.53
CA LEU A 128 9.24 -5.14 -12.89
C LEU A 128 9.92 -6.41 -13.37
N ILE A 129 9.48 -6.89 -14.52
CA ILE A 129 10.05 -8.07 -15.16
C ILE A 129 10.70 -7.62 -16.46
N THR A 130 12.02 -7.73 -16.52
CA THR A 130 12.83 -7.39 -17.69
C THR A 130 13.34 -8.64 -18.39
N SER A 131 14.07 -8.47 -19.50
CA SER A 131 14.73 -9.57 -20.20
C SER A 131 15.89 -10.22 -19.44
N GLN A 132 16.43 -9.56 -18.41
CA GLN A 132 17.64 -10.01 -17.73
C GLN A 132 17.42 -10.34 -16.24
N ARG A 133 16.52 -9.61 -15.58
CA ARG A 133 16.30 -9.70 -14.14
C ARG A 133 14.86 -9.39 -13.74
N PHE A 134 14.50 -9.85 -12.56
CA PHE A 134 13.34 -9.43 -11.82
C PHE A 134 13.75 -8.31 -10.87
N ILE A 135 13.03 -7.19 -10.90
CA ILE A 135 13.28 -6.03 -10.05
C ILE A 135 12.05 -5.76 -9.21
N HIS A 136 12.23 -5.65 -7.90
CA HIS A 136 11.20 -5.24 -6.97
C HIS A 136 11.63 -3.94 -6.29
N ILE A 137 10.80 -2.91 -6.44
CA ILE A 137 11.03 -1.60 -5.85
C ILE A 137 9.98 -1.40 -4.75
N GLU A 138 10.45 -1.31 -3.51
CA GLU A 138 9.64 -0.95 -2.35
C GLU A 138 10.06 0.43 -1.84
N PHE A 139 9.09 1.29 -1.52
CA PHE A 139 9.33 2.56 -0.87
C PHE A 139 8.77 2.56 0.54
N ARG A 140 9.65 2.46 1.54
CA ARG A 140 9.27 2.57 2.95
C ARG A 140 9.61 3.96 3.45
N ILE A 141 8.59 4.75 3.78
CA ILE A 141 8.74 6.17 4.15
C ILE A 141 9.75 6.39 5.28
N LEU A 142 9.86 5.45 6.23
CA LEU A 142 10.77 5.56 7.37
C LEU A 142 12.16 4.97 7.13
N THR A 143 12.32 4.09 6.14
CA THR A 143 13.55 3.29 5.99
C THR A 143 14.23 3.50 4.63
N GLY A 144 13.59 4.23 3.72
CA GLY A 144 14.11 4.57 2.41
C GLY A 144 13.58 3.68 1.28
N LYS A 145 14.23 3.80 0.13
CA LYS A 145 13.94 3.03 -1.09
C LYS A 145 14.72 1.72 -1.05
N PHE A 146 14.03 0.59 -1.17
CA PHE A 146 14.62 -0.72 -1.32
C PHE A 146 14.45 -1.16 -2.76
N VAL A 147 15.56 -1.56 -3.39
CA VAL A 147 15.57 -2.14 -4.72
C VAL A 147 16.17 -3.53 -4.58
N SER A 148 15.35 -4.54 -4.80
CA SER A 148 15.78 -5.93 -4.82
C SER A 148 15.87 -6.39 -6.26
N GLU A 149 17.01 -6.91 -6.65
CA GLU A 149 17.26 -7.40 -8.01
C GLU A 149 17.60 -8.89 -7.97
N ALA A 150 16.95 -9.68 -8.81
CA ALA A 150 17.23 -11.10 -8.98
C ALA A 150 17.46 -11.40 -10.47
N SER A 151 18.67 -11.83 -10.83
CA SER A 151 18.97 -12.21 -12.22
C SER A 151 18.22 -13.47 -12.61
N LEU A 152 17.58 -13.47 -13.79
CA LEU A 152 16.87 -14.64 -14.30
C LEU A 152 17.80 -15.85 -14.49
N LYS A 153 19.10 -15.61 -14.74
CA LYS A 153 20.10 -16.67 -14.91
C LYS A 153 20.39 -17.46 -13.63
N ASN A 154 20.13 -16.85 -12.46
CA ASN A 154 20.40 -17.47 -11.16
C ASN A 154 19.17 -18.18 -10.59
N ILE A 155 18.06 -18.22 -11.32
CA ILE A 155 16.85 -18.97 -10.94
C ILE A 155 17.04 -20.41 -11.44
N GLU A 156 17.51 -21.30 -10.58
CA GLU A 156 17.86 -22.67 -10.95
C GLU A 156 16.68 -23.66 -10.85
N ASP A 157 15.82 -23.51 -9.84
CA ASP A 157 14.69 -24.42 -9.61
C ASP A 157 13.35 -23.66 -9.60
N ILE A 158 12.37 -24.18 -10.35
CA ILE A 158 11.02 -23.63 -10.46
C ILE A 158 10.03 -24.73 -10.09
N ARG A 159 9.38 -24.58 -8.94
CA ARG A 159 8.35 -25.53 -8.48
C ARG A 159 6.96 -25.00 -8.81
N GLN A 160 6.17 -25.82 -9.51
CA GLN A 160 4.79 -25.53 -9.86
C GLN A 160 3.88 -26.54 -9.16
N LYS A 161 2.97 -26.05 -8.30
CA LYS A 161 1.90 -26.88 -7.74
C LYS A 161 0.62 -26.60 -8.51
N CYS A 162 0.23 -27.53 -9.38
CA CYS A 162 -1.01 -27.43 -10.14
C CYS A 162 -2.10 -28.28 -9.45
N CYS A 163 -3.00 -27.65 -8.69
CA CYS A 163 -4.16 -28.36 -8.13
C CYS A 163 -5.30 -28.32 -9.17
N ARG A 164 -5.49 -29.45 -9.87
CA ARG A 164 -6.63 -29.66 -10.79
C ARG A 164 -7.90 -30.12 -10.08
N ASN A 165 -7.79 -30.56 -8.81
CA ASN A 165 -8.87 -31.16 -8.04
C ASN A 165 -9.25 -30.27 -6.83
N PRO A 166 -10.53 -29.96 -6.59
CA PRO A 166 -10.97 -29.13 -5.47
C PRO A 166 -10.65 -29.68 -4.07
N SER A 167 -10.25 -30.95 -3.93
CA SER A 167 -9.82 -31.54 -2.65
C SER A 167 -8.40 -31.16 -2.20
N CYS A 168 -7.65 -30.41 -3.01
CA CYS A 168 -6.28 -29.95 -2.70
C CYS A 168 -6.22 -28.80 -1.66
N PHE A 169 -7.36 -28.36 -1.14
CA PHE A 169 -7.53 -27.18 -0.29
C PHE A 169 -7.59 -27.48 1.23
N ILE A 170 -7.47 -28.74 1.64
CA ILE A 170 -7.43 -29.15 3.06
C ILE A 170 -6.05 -29.66 3.41
#